data_AF-A0A846PZH9-F1
#
_entry.id   AF-A0A846PZH9-F1
#
_cell.length_a   1.000
_cell.length_b   1.000
_cell.length_c   1.000
_cell.angle_alpha   90.00
_cell.angle_beta   90.00
_cell.angle_gamma   90.00
#
_symmetry.space_group_name_H-M   'P 1'
#
loop_
_entity.id
_entity.type
_entity.pdbx_description
1 polymer ?
#
loop_
_entity_poly.entity_id
_entity_poly.type
_entity_poly.pdbx_seq_one_letter_code
_entity_poly.pdbx_strand_id
1 'polypeptide(L)'
;MVSKTPKKKTKTPSKAKPTKKEPTPAAVLKKVASVSDSTKALQKEIKTMSKIFGENQKILVSMKGMIDTLTSTLENIQKQSSRLNIIEDDTQKLYAGLNQVRTQSNLITKINDQTTKLQEEITRINQIQKTGPKTEELSQQVEDSMNSIRNNSQMIIKIAQRIDEVRDDLRGISGKTDSVLNVGQDIENLKNTIHDISGKTDKIGESSERIENLKNELERISEKTESFSNLNVELDAIKATIDAISGKAGKIDSLGGVIDGLKQQFENVASKTDSLGTFSSELESIKNEINSLAGKTQTLSEFGGKIDKIETEIGSLAHRADSTAFVGEGLKNVQADFADFKTNVFDKTKTIEEKVSTINDMIKRQDALTAEFHRKTDKVFQELQSVKNVTSKTSSDTSKEMMALLKLSEYQSNIRMQAESKYGEAKDLEKMASQTAEIVNLFDKISIEAGDKIPLPHEVRQWAVSKILDCADKWEIRFSDVYSILTNAIGRDLLKEAIRIQQIRDIYGIRAVDEIRKDLNMS
;
A
#
# COMPACT_ATOMS: atom_id res chain seq x y z
N MET A 1 47.67 47.91 53.94
CA MET A 1 47.61 48.51 55.30
C MET A 1 47.38 50.00 55.11
N VAL A 2 46.38 50.73 55.63
CA VAL A 2 45.38 50.62 56.72
C VAL A 2 44.32 51.71 56.38
N SER A 3 43.05 51.35 56.11
CA SER A 3 41.81 51.58 56.91
C SER A 3 40.86 52.72 56.46
N LYS A 4 39.62 52.31 56.09
CA LYS A 4 38.24 52.83 56.36
C LYS A 4 38.10 54.18 57.12
N THR A 5 37.15 55.12 56.93
CA THR A 5 35.74 55.24 56.42
C THR A 5 35.32 56.75 56.59
N PRO A 6 34.05 57.25 56.43
CA PRO A 6 33.00 57.15 55.39
C PRO A 6 32.39 58.55 54.98
N LYS A 7 31.51 58.65 53.95
CA LYS A 7 30.67 59.86 53.68
C LYS A 7 29.22 59.55 53.24
N LYS A 8 28.29 60.00 54.10
CA LYS A 8 26.98 60.70 53.95
C LYS A 8 26.00 60.43 52.77
N LYS A 9 24.72 60.24 53.17
CA LYS A 9 23.45 60.23 52.40
C LYS A 9 23.04 61.61 51.86
N THR A 10 22.31 61.63 50.72
CA THR A 10 21.35 62.71 50.36
C THR A 10 20.18 62.20 49.50
N LYS A 11 19.01 62.84 49.67
CA LYS A 11 17.63 62.52 49.21
C LYS A 11 17.27 63.10 47.83
N THR A 12 16.17 62.63 47.22
CA THR A 12 15.29 63.35 46.26
C THR A 12 13.88 62.69 46.13
N PRO A 13 12.82 63.34 45.59
CA PRO A 13 11.54 63.51 46.29
C PRO A 13 10.27 62.94 45.61
N SER A 14 9.14 63.05 46.33
CA SER A 14 7.77 62.60 46.06
C SER A 14 7.02 63.36 44.93
N LYS A 15 6.15 62.66 44.18
CA LYS A 15 5.06 63.23 43.36
C LYS A 15 3.68 62.67 43.75
N ALA A 16 2.68 63.53 43.63
CA ALA A 16 1.33 63.46 44.20
C ALA A 16 0.32 62.53 43.47
N LYS A 17 -0.80 62.27 44.16
CA LYS A 17 -1.88 61.30 43.90
C LYS A 17 -3.14 62.01 43.32
N PRO A 18 -3.93 61.40 42.40
CA PRO A 18 -5.30 61.82 42.14
C PRO A 18 -6.32 60.93 42.87
N THR A 19 -7.42 61.54 43.30
CA THR A 19 -8.57 61.00 44.07
C THR A 19 -9.55 60.18 43.22
N LYS A 20 -10.09 59.05 43.74
CA LYS A 20 -11.11 58.18 43.08
C LYS A 20 -12.49 58.32 43.78
N LYS A 21 -13.54 58.55 42.98
CA LYS A 21 -14.98 58.54 43.34
C LYS A 21 -15.53 57.10 43.50
N GLU A 22 -16.64 56.95 44.24
CA GLU A 22 -17.37 55.69 44.49
C GLU A 22 -17.96 55.04 43.22
N PRO A 23 -18.10 53.70 43.18
CA PRO A 23 -18.60 52.98 42.03
C PRO A 23 -20.14 52.96 42.01
N THR A 24 -20.73 53.53 40.96
CA THR A 24 -22.17 53.50 40.68
C THR A 24 -22.68 52.06 40.45
N PRO A 25 -23.98 51.75 40.65
CA PRO A 25 -24.60 50.43 40.41
C PRO A 25 -24.28 49.78 39.05
N ALA A 26 -23.98 50.60 38.04
CA ALA A 26 -23.48 50.17 36.73
C ALA A 26 -22.16 49.37 36.80
N ALA A 27 -21.29 49.64 37.78
CA ALA A 27 -20.01 48.94 37.96
C ALA A 27 -20.19 47.52 38.52
N VAL A 28 -21.23 47.28 39.33
CA VAL A 28 -21.55 45.95 39.86
C VAL A 28 -22.20 45.09 38.78
N LEU A 29 -23.14 45.64 38.01
CA LEU A 29 -23.71 44.99 36.82
C LEU A 29 -22.61 44.58 35.82
N LYS A 30 -21.59 45.41 35.62
CA LYS A 30 -20.45 45.10 34.74
C LYS A 30 -19.59 43.93 35.25
N LYS A 31 -19.46 43.75 36.57
CA LYS A 31 -18.75 42.60 37.16
C LYS A 31 -19.58 41.31 37.11
N VAL A 32 -20.89 41.38 37.32
CA VAL A 32 -21.76 40.20 37.17
C VAL A 32 -21.80 39.77 35.71
N ALA A 33 -21.82 40.73 34.77
CA ALA A 33 -21.65 40.45 33.35
C ALA A 33 -20.30 39.77 33.05
N SER A 34 -19.19 40.27 33.62
CA SER A 34 -17.88 39.64 33.38
C SER A 34 -17.77 38.22 33.94
N VAL A 35 -18.38 37.93 35.09
CA VAL A 35 -18.42 36.56 35.64
C VAL A 35 -19.29 35.65 34.76
N SER A 36 -20.42 36.15 34.26
CA SER A 36 -21.24 35.41 33.28
C SER A 36 -20.45 35.11 32.00
N ASP A 37 -19.65 36.07 31.53
CA ASP A 37 -18.79 35.91 30.37
C ASP A 37 -17.66 34.91 30.62
N SER A 38 -17.05 34.90 31.81
CA SER A 38 -16.06 33.87 32.20
C SER A 38 -16.66 32.47 32.29
N THR A 39 -17.87 32.31 32.85
CA THR A 39 -18.54 31.00 32.89
C THR A 39 -18.88 30.51 31.48
N LYS A 40 -19.30 31.41 30.58
CA LYS A 40 -19.49 31.09 29.16
C LYS A 40 -18.18 30.70 28.48
N ALA A 41 -17.07 31.37 28.81
CA ALA A 41 -15.75 31.02 28.28
C ALA A 41 -15.30 29.62 28.73
N LEU A 42 -15.47 29.30 30.01
CA LEU A 42 -15.14 27.99 30.58
C LEU A 42 -16.03 26.89 29.98
N GLN A 43 -17.32 27.16 29.79
CA GLN A 43 -18.22 26.23 29.09
C GLN A 43 -17.79 26.00 27.63
N LYS A 44 -17.27 27.04 26.95
CA LYS A 44 -16.72 26.93 25.60
C LYS A 44 -15.44 26.11 25.58
N GLU A 45 -14.57 26.27 26.58
CA GLU A 45 -13.35 25.47 26.75
C GLU A 45 -13.64 23.99 27.03
N ILE A 46 -14.58 23.70 27.93
CA ILE A 46 -15.02 22.32 28.21
C ILE A 46 -15.57 21.68 26.93
N LYS A 47 -16.32 22.45 26.11
CA LYS A 47 -16.82 21.96 24.83
C LYS A 47 -15.70 21.69 23.82
N THR A 48 -14.67 22.54 23.76
CA THR A 48 -13.49 22.27 22.94
C THR A 48 -12.71 21.06 23.43
N MET A 49 -12.57 20.87 24.74
CA MET A 49 -11.86 19.72 25.30
C MET A 49 -12.61 18.41 25.07
N SER A 50 -13.94 18.43 25.16
CA SER A 50 -14.79 17.30 24.79
C SER A 50 -14.67 16.94 23.30
N LYS A 51 -14.53 17.96 22.43
CA LYS A 51 -14.26 17.76 21.00
C LYS A 51 -12.89 17.11 20.77
N ILE A 52 -11.84 17.59 21.44
CA ILE A 52 -10.49 17.02 21.38
C ILE A 52 -10.51 15.55 21.83
N PHE A 53 -11.26 15.22 22.89
CA PHE A 53 -11.37 13.84 23.36
C PHE A 53 -12.03 12.93 22.31
N GLY A 54 -13.06 13.42 21.62
CA GLY A 54 -13.70 12.70 20.51
C GLY A 54 -12.76 12.52 19.30
N GLU A 55 -11.92 13.52 19.00
CA GLU A 55 -10.90 13.43 17.95
C GLU A 55 -9.80 12.42 18.32
N ASN A 56 -9.31 12.43 19.56
CA ASN A 56 -8.35 11.45 20.06
C ASN A 56 -8.89 10.02 19.99
N GLN A 57 -10.19 9.81 20.27
CA GLN A 57 -10.81 8.51 20.13
C GLN A 57 -10.84 8.03 18.67
N LYS A 58 -11.07 8.94 17.71
CA LYS A 58 -10.97 8.61 16.27
C LYS A 58 -9.55 8.24 15.85
N ILE A 59 -8.54 8.95 16.37
CA ILE A 59 -7.13 8.63 16.13
C ILE A 59 -6.81 7.23 16.64
N LEU A 60 -7.24 6.87 17.86
CA LEU A 60 -7.03 5.54 18.42
C LEU A 60 -7.70 4.43 17.58
N VAL A 61 -8.91 4.69 17.07
CA VAL A 61 -9.60 3.74 16.15
C VAL A 61 -8.82 3.60 14.84
N SER A 62 -8.27 4.68 14.29
CA SER A 62 -7.41 4.64 13.11
C SER A 62 -6.11 3.87 13.36
N MET A 63 -5.45 4.08 14.51
CA MET A 63 -4.25 3.33 14.90
C MET A 63 -4.54 1.84 15.04
N LYS A 64 -5.69 1.46 15.62
CA LYS A 64 -6.13 0.06 15.64
C LYS A 64 -6.26 -0.51 14.23
N GLY A 65 -6.87 0.23 13.29
CA GLY A 65 -6.98 -0.20 11.89
C GLY A 65 -5.61 -0.38 11.22
N MET A 66 -4.64 0.49 11.52
CA MET A 66 -3.25 0.34 11.03
C MET A 66 -2.56 -0.90 11.63
N ILE A 67 -2.75 -1.17 12.93
CA ILE A 67 -2.21 -2.36 13.58
C ILE A 67 -2.83 -3.63 13.00
N ASP A 68 -4.14 -3.64 12.76
CA ASP A 68 -4.84 -4.78 12.14
C ASP A 68 -4.29 -5.03 10.71
N THR A 69 -4.02 -3.96 9.96
CA THR A 69 -3.40 -4.04 8.62
C THR A 69 -1.97 -4.57 8.69
N LEU A 70 -1.14 -4.04 9.59
CA LEU A 70 0.24 -4.51 9.80
C LEU A 70 0.27 -5.98 10.21
N THR A 71 -0.66 -6.41 11.06
CA THR A 71 -0.79 -7.81 11.48
C THR A 71 -1.10 -8.71 10.28
N SER A 72 -2.04 -8.31 9.41
CA SER A 72 -2.35 -9.05 8.19
C SER A 72 -1.16 -9.10 7.21
N THR A 73 -0.43 -8.00 7.05
CA THR A 73 0.79 -7.97 6.22
C THR A 73 1.87 -8.91 6.77
N LEU A 74 2.07 -8.93 8.09
CA LEU A 74 3.02 -9.84 8.73
C LEU A 74 2.66 -11.31 8.48
N GLU A 75 1.36 -11.65 8.59
CA GLU A 75 0.85 -13.00 8.35
C GLU A 75 1.05 -13.43 6.88
N ASN A 76 0.87 -12.50 5.94
CA ASN A 76 1.14 -12.74 4.52
C ASN A 76 2.65 -12.95 4.24
N ILE A 77 3.52 -12.17 4.87
CA ILE A 77 4.98 -12.34 4.75
C ILE A 77 5.40 -13.71 5.30
N GLN A 78 4.85 -14.15 6.43
CA GLN A 78 5.11 -15.49 6.98
C GLN A 78 4.65 -16.60 6.02
N LYS A 79 3.46 -16.48 5.43
CA LYS A 79 2.97 -17.43 4.42
C LYS A 79 3.85 -17.45 3.16
N GLN A 80 4.31 -16.29 2.70
CA GLN A 80 5.22 -16.20 1.57
C GLN A 80 6.59 -16.83 1.85
N SER A 81 7.14 -16.62 3.04
CA SER A 81 8.40 -17.27 3.45
C SER A 81 8.30 -18.80 3.41
N SER A 82 7.18 -19.37 3.87
CA SER A 82 6.93 -20.81 3.75
C SER A 82 6.87 -21.30 2.30
N ARG A 83 6.20 -20.55 1.42
CA ARG A 83 6.18 -20.85 -0.03
C ARG A 83 7.59 -20.77 -0.66
N LEU A 84 8.41 -19.83 -0.22
CA LEU A 84 9.78 -19.67 -0.72
C LEU A 84 10.64 -20.90 -0.38
N ASN A 85 10.48 -21.47 0.81
CA ASN A 85 11.16 -22.72 1.19
C ASN A 85 10.76 -23.90 0.29
N ILE A 86 9.48 -23.99 -0.10
CA ILE A 86 9.00 -25.04 -1.02
C ILE A 86 9.63 -24.85 -2.41
N ILE A 87 9.69 -23.61 -2.90
CA ILE A 87 10.32 -23.29 -4.20
C ILE A 87 11.82 -23.61 -4.18
N GLU A 88 12.50 -23.35 -3.07
CA GLU A 88 13.91 -23.70 -2.90
C GLU A 88 14.13 -25.22 -2.97
N ASP A 89 13.31 -26.01 -2.28
CA ASP A 89 13.35 -27.48 -2.32
C ASP A 89 13.07 -28.02 -3.75
N ASP A 90 12.06 -27.48 -4.43
CA ASP A 90 11.76 -27.84 -5.82
C ASP A 90 12.90 -27.46 -6.78
N THR A 91 13.56 -26.33 -6.54
CA THR A 91 14.73 -25.90 -7.33
C THR A 91 15.90 -26.85 -7.13
N GLN A 92 16.13 -27.32 -5.90
CA GLN A 92 17.16 -28.32 -5.61
C GLN A 92 16.85 -29.66 -6.30
N LYS A 93 15.59 -30.12 -6.26
CA LYS A 93 15.14 -31.33 -6.98
C LYS A 93 15.29 -31.19 -8.49
N LEU A 94 14.96 -30.03 -9.06
CA LEU A 94 15.18 -29.73 -10.47
C LEU A 94 16.65 -29.79 -10.85
N TYR A 95 17.54 -29.28 -9.99
CA TYR A 95 18.98 -29.34 -10.23
C TYR A 95 19.50 -30.78 -10.23
N ALA A 96 19.02 -31.60 -9.29
CA ALA A 96 19.32 -33.03 -9.25
C ALA A 96 18.81 -33.77 -10.50
N GLY A 97 17.58 -33.50 -10.93
CA GLY A 97 16.99 -34.05 -12.15
C GLY A 97 17.73 -33.63 -13.42
N LEU A 98 18.10 -32.35 -13.53
CA LEU A 98 18.87 -31.82 -14.66
C LEU A 98 20.24 -32.50 -14.77
N ASN A 99 20.91 -32.73 -13.63
CA ASN A 99 22.17 -33.45 -13.61
C ASN A 99 22.01 -34.92 -14.10
N GLN A 100 20.87 -35.55 -13.80
CA GLN A 100 20.53 -36.89 -14.28
C GLN A 100 20.23 -36.92 -15.79
N VAL A 101 19.56 -35.91 -16.33
CA VAL A 101 19.35 -35.76 -17.78
C VAL A 101 20.69 -35.53 -18.51
N ARG A 102 21.59 -34.76 -17.91
CA ARG A 102 22.94 -34.54 -18.45
C ARG A 102 23.74 -35.85 -18.52
N THR A 103 23.66 -36.71 -17.51
CA THR A 103 24.32 -38.03 -17.57
C THR A 103 23.69 -38.95 -18.61
N GLN A 104 22.38 -38.85 -18.86
CA GLN A 104 21.69 -39.57 -19.95
C GLN A 104 22.02 -39.05 -21.36
N SER A 105 22.45 -37.80 -21.52
CA SER A 105 22.89 -37.25 -22.81
C SER A 105 24.07 -38.05 -23.42
N ASN A 106 24.94 -38.60 -22.58
CA ASN A 106 26.03 -39.48 -23.01
C ASN A 106 25.52 -40.82 -23.59
N LEU A 107 24.38 -41.31 -23.09
CA LEU A 107 23.70 -42.50 -23.65
C LEU A 107 23.08 -42.19 -25.01
N ILE A 108 22.48 -41.01 -25.19
CA ILE A 108 21.94 -40.58 -26.49
C ILE A 108 23.04 -40.51 -27.54
N THR A 109 24.21 -39.98 -27.18
CA THR A 109 25.37 -39.93 -28.09
C THR A 109 25.83 -41.33 -28.49
N LYS A 110 25.90 -42.27 -27.54
CA LYS A 110 26.24 -43.69 -27.82
C LYS A 110 25.20 -44.37 -28.71
N ILE A 111 23.91 -44.13 -28.48
CA ILE A 111 22.83 -44.67 -29.31
C ILE A 111 22.96 -44.13 -30.74
N ASN A 112 23.23 -42.84 -30.89
CA ASN A 112 23.41 -42.21 -32.18
C ASN A 112 24.58 -42.83 -32.96
N ASP A 113 25.73 -43.03 -32.31
CA ASP A 113 26.89 -43.70 -32.91
C ASP A 113 26.58 -45.15 -33.32
N GLN A 114 25.80 -45.87 -32.52
CA GLN A 114 25.36 -47.23 -32.85
C GLN A 114 24.40 -47.24 -34.05
N THR A 115 23.50 -46.27 -34.14
CA THR A 115 22.59 -46.10 -35.27
C THR A 115 23.35 -45.79 -36.56
N THR A 116 24.38 -44.94 -36.51
CA THR A 116 25.24 -44.67 -37.68
C THR A 116 25.97 -45.93 -38.15
N LYS A 117 26.52 -46.72 -37.23
CA LYS A 117 27.18 -48.00 -37.57
C LYS A 117 26.21 -49.02 -38.19
N LEU A 118 24.99 -49.10 -37.67
CA LEU A 118 23.93 -49.95 -38.25
C LEU A 118 23.55 -49.50 -39.67
N GLN A 119 23.49 -48.20 -39.91
CA GLN A 119 23.21 -47.63 -41.24
C GLN A 119 24.30 -48.00 -42.26
N GLU A 120 25.57 -47.99 -41.84
CA GLU A 120 26.70 -48.42 -42.67
C GLU A 120 26.69 -49.93 -42.97
N GLU A 121 26.30 -50.77 -42.01
CA GLU A 121 26.17 -52.21 -42.27
C GLU A 121 25.00 -52.53 -43.21
N ILE A 122 23.86 -51.86 -43.04
CA ILE A 122 22.69 -52.01 -43.94
C ILE A 122 23.06 -51.63 -45.38
N THR A 123 23.88 -50.59 -45.57
CA THR A 123 24.34 -50.18 -46.91
C THR A 123 25.34 -51.17 -47.52
N ARG A 124 26.21 -51.80 -46.72
CA ARG A 124 27.08 -52.89 -47.20
C ARG A 124 26.30 -54.15 -47.58
N ILE A 125 25.30 -54.55 -46.78
CA ILE A 125 24.45 -55.71 -47.06
C ILE A 125 23.69 -55.52 -48.39
N ASN A 126 23.20 -54.29 -48.65
CA ASN A 126 22.53 -53.95 -49.91
C ASN A 126 23.46 -54.03 -51.15
N GLN A 127 24.77 -53.84 -50.99
CA GLN A 127 25.73 -53.98 -52.10
C GLN A 127 26.08 -55.45 -52.39
N ILE A 128 26.17 -56.28 -51.35
CA ILE A 128 26.50 -57.72 -51.47
C ILE A 128 25.37 -58.50 -52.16
N GLN A 129 24.11 -58.07 -52.02
CA GLN A 129 22.96 -58.70 -52.68
C GLN A 129 22.93 -58.58 -54.22
N LYS A 130 23.81 -57.78 -54.84
CA LYS A 130 23.85 -57.61 -56.31
C LYS A 130 24.76 -58.59 -57.06
N THR A 131 25.59 -59.41 -56.39
CA THR A 131 26.59 -60.26 -57.07
C THR A 131 26.69 -61.68 -56.50
N GLY A 132 25.90 -62.61 -57.04
CA GLY A 132 26.25 -64.04 -57.14
C GLY A 132 25.77 -65.01 -56.04
N PRO A 133 25.80 -66.34 -56.31
CA PRO A 133 24.85 -67.34 -55.80
C PRO A 133 25.45 -68.34 -54.78
N LYS A 134 24.61 -68.93 -53.90
CA LYS A 134 24.75 -70.29 -53.30
C LYS A 134 23.59 -70.59 -52.33
N THR A 135 22.78 -71.58 -52.67
CA THR A 135 21.43 -71.83 -52.10
C THR A 135 21.40 -72.63 -50.80
N GLU A 136 22.54 -72.98 -50.21
CA GLU A 136 22.62 -73.84 -49.02
C GLU A 136 22.91 -73.03 -47.72
N GLU A 137 23.73 -71.97 -47.81
CA GLU A 137 23.86 -70.96 -46.74
C GLU A 137 22.59 -70.13 -46.58
N LEU A 138 21.85 -69.88 -47.66
CA LEU A 138 20.59 -69.13 -47.65
C LEU A 138 19.53 -69.81 -46.76
N SER A 139 19.49 -71.14 -46.73
CA SER A 139 18.53 -71.87 -45.88
C SER A 139 18.88 -71.74 -44.39
N GLN A 140 20.18 -71.77 -44.06
CA GLN A 140 20.66 -71.58 -42.68
C GLN A 140 20.48 -70.11 -42.23
N GLN A 141 20.75 -69.16 -43.13
CA GLN A 141 20.61 -67.74 -42.88
C GLN A 141 19.13 -67.32 -42.77
N VAL A 142 18.22 -68.00 -43.46
CA VAL A 142 16.77 -67.84 -43.30
C VAL A 142 16.31 -68.39 -41.95
N GLU A 143 16.82 -69.53 -41.48
CA GLU A 143 16.52 -70.07 -40.14
C GLU A 143 17.01 -69.15 -39.02
N ASP A 144 18.25 -68.64 -39.14
CA ASP A 144 18.83 -67.68 -38.19
C ASP A 144 18.10 -66.33 -38.25
N SER A 145 17.63 -65.92 -39.43
CA SER A 145 16.75 -64.77 -39.60
C SER A 145 15.39 -64.99 -38.96
N MET A 146 14.83 -66.21 -39.03
CA MET A 146 13.54 -66.54 -38.42
C MET A 146 13.61 -66.49 -36.89
N ASN A 147 14.72 -66.98 -36.32
CA ASN A 147 14.99 -66.88 -34.89
C ASN A 147 15.25 -65.43 -34.44
N SER A 148 15.95 -64.65 -35.26
CA SER A 148 16.16 -63.22 -35.00
C SER A 148 14.87 -62.41 -35.13
N ILE A 149 13.99 -62.74 -36.08
CA ILE A 149 12.65 -62.14 -36.24
C ILE A 149 11.77 -62.50 -35.04
N ARG A 150 11.87 -63.73 -34.52
CA ARG A 150 11.14 -64.14 -33.31
C ARG A 150 11.62 -63.42 -32.06
N ASN A 151 12.93 -63.21 -31.92
CA ASN A 151 13.50 -62.43 -30.83
C ASN A 151 13.13 -60.94 -30.96
N ASN A 152 13.23 -60.38 -32.16
CA ASN A 152 12.81 -59.02 -32.46
C ASN A 152 11.30 -58.83 -32.21
N SER A 153 10.46 -59.82 -32.50
CA SER A 153 9.02 -59.71 -32.21
C SER A 153 8.73 -59.71 -30.71
N GLN A 154 9.48 -60.49 -29.91
CA GLN A 154 9.41 -60.41 -28.44
C GLN A 154 9.90 -59.06 -27.92
N MET A 155 10.92 -58.47 -28.55
CA MET A 155 11.40 -57.14 -28.22
C MET A 155 10.38 -56.06 -28.58
N ILE A 156 9.70 -56.19 -29.73
CA ILE A 156 8.59 -55.32 -30.14
C ILE A 156 7.42 -55.42 -29.16
N ILE A 157 7.10 -56.62 -28.64
CA ILE A 157 6.08 -56.79 -27.60
C ILE A 157 6.48 -56.05 -26.30
N LYS A 158 7.74 -56.17 -25.87
CA LYS A 158 8.24 -55.41 -24.71
C LYS A 158 8.26 -53.89 -24.95
N ILE A 159 8.56 -53.46 -26.17
CA ILE A 159 8.50 -52.04 -26.55
C ILE A 159 7.05 -51.55 -26.54
N ALA A 160 6.09 -52.35 -27.03
CA ALA A 160 4.66 -52.02 -26.97
C ALA A 160 4.18 -51.88 -25.52
N GLN A 161 4.57 -52.79 -24.63
CA GLN A 161 4.28 -52.69 -23.20
C GLN A 161 4.86 -51.41 -22.57
N ARG A 162 6.11 -51.04 -22.92
CA ARG A 162 6.71 -49.79 -22.44
C ARG A 162 6.05 -48.55 -23.06
N ILE A 163 5.54 -48.64 -24.28
CA ILE A 163 4.76 -47.56 -24.91
C ILE A 163 3.43 -47.36 -24.16
N ASP A 164 2.78 -48.44 -23.73
CA ASP A 164 1.57 -48.35 -22.91
C ASP A 164 1.86 -47.72 -21.53
N GLU A 165 2.97 -48.07 -20.89
CA GLU A 165 3.43 -47.41 -19.65
C GLU A 165 3.68 -45.90 -19.85
N VAL A 166 4.40 -45.53 -20.92
CA VAL A 166 4.66 -44.11 -21.26
C VAL A 166 3.36 -43.37 -21.58
N ARG A 167 2.37 -44.04 -22.17
CA ARG A 167 1.05 -43.47 -22.45
C ARG A 167 0.27 -43.17 -21.17
N ASP A 168 0.32 -44.08 -20.19
CA ASP A 168 -0.30 -43.86 -18.90
C ASP A 168 0.40 -42.74 -18.11
N ASP A 169 1.74 -42.66 -18.18
CA ASP A 169 2.50 -41.53 -17.63
C ASP A 169 2.12 -40.19 -18.29
N LEU A 170 2.00 -40.16 -19.62
CA LEU A 170 1.52 -39.00 -20.38
C LEU A 170 0.10 -38.59 -19.97
N ARG A 171 -0.78 -39.56 -19.70
CA ARG A 171 -2.14 -39.31 -19.21
C ARG A 171 -2.11 -38.75 -17.79
N GLY A 172 -1.20 -39.21 -16.94
CA GLY A 172 -0.94 -38.63 -15.62
C GLY A 172 -0.42 -37.18 -15.69
N ILE A 173 0.44 -36.88 -16.65
CA ILE A 173 0.92 -35.51 -16.93
C ILE A 173 -0.22 -34.62 -17.46
N SER A 174 -1.10 -35.15 -18.30
CA SER A 174 -2.29 -34.42 -18.77
C SER A 174 -3.21 -34.00 -17.62
N GLY A 175 -3.36 -34.83 -16.59
CA GLY A 175 -4.09 -34.44 -15.37
C GLY A 175 -3.40 -33.31 -14.59
N LYS A 176 -2.07 -33.18 -14.69
CA LYS A 176 -1.33 -32.02 -14.16
C LYS A 176 -1.50 -30.77 -15.02
N THR A 177 -1.84 -30.90 -16.30
CA THR A 177 -2.19 -29.75 -17.15
C THR A 177 -3.47 -29.05 -16.67
N ASP A 178 -4.45 -29.80 -16.14
CA ASP A 178 -5.65 -29.19 -15.52
C ASP A 178 -5.30 -28.37 -14.27
N SER A 179 -4.29 -28.79 -13.49
CA SER A 179 -3.79 -27.97 -12.38
C SER A 179 -3.08 -26.70 -12.84
N VAL A 180 -2.49 -26.68 -14.05
CA VAL A 180 -1.92 -25.46 -14.65
C VAL A 180 -3.00 -24.47 -15.08
N LEU A 181 -4.19 -24.94 -15.49
CA LEU A 181 -5.34 -24.07 -15.75
C LEU A 181 -5.82 -23.36 -14.47
N ASN A 182 -5.80 -24.06 -13.33
CA ASN A 182 -6.15 -23.45 -12.04
C ASN A 182 -5.13 -22.38 -11.61
N VAL A 183 -3.84 -22.55 -11.94
CA VAL A 183 -2.81 -21.51 -11.73
C VAL A 183 -3.11 -20.25 -12.54
N GLY A 184 -3.67 -20.38 -13.75
CA GLY A 184 -4.14 -19.23 -14.54
C GLY A 184 -5.23 -18.44 -13.84
N GLN A 185 -6.20 -19.12 -13.22
CA GLN A 185 -7.27 -18.48 -12.45
C GLN A 185 -6.74 -17.78 -11.19
N ASP A 186 -5.76 -18.38 -10.52
CA ASP A 186 -5.09 -17.78 -9.35
C ASP A 186 -4.31 -16.51 -9.72
N ILE A 187 -3.69 -16.47 -10.91
CA ILE A 187 -3.03 -15.27 -11.44
C ILE A 187 -4.05 -14.15 -11.71
N GLU A 188 -5.22 -14.47 -12.26
CA GLU A 188 -6.28 -13.49 -12.49
C GLU A 188 -6.80 -12.92 -11.16
N ASN A 189 -6.97 -13.77 -10.15
CA ASN A 189 -7.36 -13.36 -8.80
C ASN A 189 -6.30 -12.47 -8.12
N LEU A 190 -5.01 -12.81 -8.26
CA LEU A 190 -3.90 -11.99 -7.78
C LEU A 190 -3.87 -10.63 -8.47
N LYS A 191 -4.09 -10.59 -9.79
CA LYS A 191 -4.14 -9.35 -10.58
C LYS A 191 -5.25 -8.42 -10.09
N ASN A 192 -6.44 -8.95 -9.82
CA ASN A 192 -7.55 -8.17 -9.24
C ASN A 192 -7.19 -7.63 -7.84
N THR A 193 -6.56 -8.47 -7.01
CA THR A 193 -6.12 -8.06 -5.67
C THR A 193 -5.07 -6.94 -5.73
N ILE A 194 -4.12 -7.02 -6.68
CA ILE A 194 -3.12 -5.97 -6.92
C ILE A 194 -3.78 -4.66 -7.37
N HIS A 195 -4.80 -4.73 -8.24
CA HIS A 195 -5.54 -3.55 -8.68
C HIS A 195 -6.26 -2.86 -7.50
N ASP A 196 -6.89 -3.63 -6.62
CA ASP A 196 -7.53 -3.10 -5.40
C ASP A 196 -6.52 -2.48 -4.43
N ILE A 197 -5.33 -3.08 -4.29
CA ILE A 197 -4.23 -2.52 -3.48
C ILE A 197 -3.73 -1.20 -4.09
N SER A 198 -3.62 -1.12 -5.42
CA SER A 198 -3.25 0.11 -6.12
C SER A 198 -4.25 1.23 -5.81
N GLY A 199 -5.55 0.96 -5.95
CA GLY A 199 -6.59 1.95 -5.64
C GLY A 199 -6.64 2.36 -4.16
N LYS A 200 -6.24 1.48 -3.23
CA LYS A 200 -6.05 1.83 -1.82
C LYS A 200 -4.80 2.69 -1.60
N THR A 201 -3.75 2.50 -2.39
CA THR A 201 -2.50 3.27 -2.32
C THR A 201 -2.74 4.73 -2.73
N ASP A 202 -3.55 4.99 -3.75
CA ASP A 202 -3.93 6.35 -4.14
C ASP A 202 -4.66 7.09 -3.01
N LYS A 203 -5.56 6.39 -2.29
CA LYS A 203 -6.25 6.95 -1.10
C LYS A 203 -5.30 7.22 0.08
N ILE A 204 -4.19 6.50 0.19
CA ILE A 204 -3.14 6.77 1.18
C ILE A 204 -2.39 8.05 0.79
N GLY A 205 -2.14 8.28 -0.51
CA GLY A 205 -1.59 9.55 -1.01
C GLY A 205 -2.42 10.77 -0.59
N GLU A 206 -3.74 10.71 -0.80
CA GLU A 206 -4.66 11.76 -0.34
C GLU A 206 -4.66 11.93 1.19
N SER A 207 -4.52 10.82 1.94
CA SER A 207 -4.43 10.86 3.40
C SER A 207 -3.13 11.52 3.87
N SER A 208 -2.02 11.32 3.16
CA SER A 208 -0.74 11.97 3.44
C SER A 208 -0.83 13.50 3.29
N GLU A 209 -1.53 13.98 2.26
CA GLU A 209 -1.76 15.42 2.07
C GLU A 209 -2.60 16.02 3.21
N ARG A 210 -3.62 15.28 3.68
CA ARG A 210 -4.42 15.68 4.84
C ARG A 210 -3.61 15.70 6.14
N ILE A 211 -2.67 14.76 6.32
CA ILE A 211 -1.77 14.74 7.48
C ILE A 211 -0.84 15.95 7.48
N GLU A 212 -0.28 16.34 6.33
CA GLU A 212 0.57 17.53 6.24
C GLU A 212 -0.23 18.80 6.56
N ASN A 213 -1.48 18.88 6.10
CA ASN A 213 -2.38 19.99 6.46
C ASN A 213 -2.70 20.04 7.97
N LEU A 214 -2.97 18.88 8.59
CA LEU A 214 -3.20 18.79 10.04
C LEU A 214 -1.96 19.16 10.85
N LYS A 215 -0.77 18.76 10.39
CA LYS A 215 0.52 19.12 11.00
C LYS A 215 0.71 20.64 10.99
N ASN A 216 0.44 21.30 9.86
CA ASN A 216 0.50 22.75 9.75
C ASN A 216 -0.51 23.46 10.67
N GLU A 217 -1.73 22.92 10.83
CA GLU A 217 -2.70 23.44 11.80
C GLU A 217 -2.25 23.24 13.25
N LEU A 218 -1.64 22.09 13.58
CA LEU A 218 -1.12 21.80 14.91
C LEU A 218 0.01 22.77 15.29
N GLU A 219 0.91 23.07 14.35
CA GLU A 219 1.99 24.05 14.55
C GLU A 219 1.43 25.44 14.87
N ARG A 220 0.38 25.87 14.16
CA ARG A 220 -0.35 27.13 14.45
C ARG A 220 -1.06 27.13 15.81
N ILE A 221 -1.55 25.99 16.28
CA ILE A 221 -2.14 25.86 17.62
C ILE A 221 -1.05 25.93 18.69
N SER A 222 0.12 25.33 18.43
CA SER A 222 1.28 25.41 19.32
C SER A 222 1.74 26.86 19.52
N GLU A 223 1.85 27.64 18.44
CA GLU A 223 2.17 29.07 18.51
C GLU A 223 1.12 29.87 19.31
N LYS A 224 -0.17 29.56 19.14
CA LYS A 224 -1.24 30.15 19.98
C LYS A 224 -1.14 29.73 21.45
N THR A 225 -0.56 28.58 21.73
CA THR A 225 -0.37 28.09 23.10
C THR A 225 0.66 28.90 23.86
N GLU A 226 1.74 29.32 23.20
CA GLU A 226 2.70 30.27 23.78
C GLU A 226 2.05 31.60 24.15
N SER A 227 1.05 32.04 23.37
CA SER A 227 0.27 33.26 23.69
C SER A 227 -0.61 33.12 24.95
N PHE A 228 -1.01 31.89 25.35
CA PHE A 228 -1.72 31.68 26.63
C PHE A 228 -0.80 31.85 27.84
N SER A 229 0.51 31.62 27.70
CA SER A 229 1.47 31.85 28.80
C SER A 229 1.50 33.32 29.23
N ASN A 230 1.39 34.23 28.26
CA ASN A 230 1.33 35.67 28.49
C ASN A 230 0.04 36.07 29.21
N LEU A 231 -1.10 35.44 28.88
CA LEU A 231 -2.37 35.67 29.59
C LEU A 231 -2.29 35.22 31.05
N ASN A 232 -1.54 34.15 31.36
CA ASN A 232 -1.37 33.69 32.73
C ASN A 232 -0.60 34.71 33.59
N VAL A 233 0.43 35.34 33.01
CA VAL A 233 1.17 36.44 33.65
C VAL A 233 0.27 37.66 33.90
N GLU A 234 -0.58 38.01 32.94
CA GLU A 234 -1.57 39.09 33.12
C GLU A 234 -2.62 38.76 34.19
N LEU A 235 -3.03 37.50 34.29
CA LEU A 235 -4.02 37.04 35.27
C LEU A 235 -3.46 37.07 36.70
N ASP A 236 -2.19 36.70 36.88
CA ASP A 236 -1.48 36.86 38.16
C ASP A 236 -1.36 38.34 38.56
N ALA A 237 -1.09 39.23 37.59
CA ALA A 237 -1.08 40.68 37.84
C ALA A 237 -2.47 41.20 38.24
N ILE A 238 -3.54 40.75 37.58
CA ILE A 238 -4.92 41.10 37.94
C ILE A 238 -5.25 40.58 39.33
N LYS A 239 -4.88 39.34 39.67
CA LYS A 239 -5.10 38.76 41.00
C LYS A 239 -4.44 39.60 42.10
N ALA A 240 -3.19 40.02 41.89
CA ALA A 240 -2.51 40.94 42.81
C ALA A 240 -3.25 42.29 42.96
N THR A 241 -3.84 42.82 41.88
CA THR A 241 -4.67 44.04 41.99
C THR A 241 -5.99 43.82 42.72
N ILE A 242 -6.61 42.64 42.60
CA ILE A 242 -7.83 42.27 43.32
C ILE A 242 -7.53 42.18 44.83
N ASP A 243 -6.46 41.51 45.23
CA ASP A 243 -6.06 41.41 46.64
C ASP A 243 -5.80 42.80 47.26
N ALA A 244 -5.17 43.70 46.49
CA ALA A 244 -4.97 45.09 46.91
C ALA A 244 -6.28 45.89 47.03
N ILE A 245 -7.30 45.60 46.21
CA ILE A 245 -8.64 46.20 46.31
C ILE A 245 -9.39 45.63 47.52
N SER A 246 -9.35 44.31 47.75
CA SER A 246 -9.95 43.66 48.91
C SER A 246 -9.38 44.22 50.23
N GLY A 247 -8.06 44.44 50.30
CA GLY A 247 -7.45 45.11 51.45
C GLY A 247 -7.89 46.57 51.66
N LYS A 248 -8.32 47.27 50.60
CA LYS A 248 -8.94 48.61 50.72
C LYS A 248 -10.41 48.53 51.12
N ALA A 249 -11.15 47.50 50.70
CA ALA A 249 -12.53 47.27 51.11
C ALA A 249 -12.63 47.05 52.64
N GLY A 250 -11.71 46.30 53.24
CA GLY A 250 -11.66 46.18 54.71
C GLY A 250 -11.45 47.51 55.45
N LYS A 251 -10.85 48.53 54.79
CA LYS A 251 -10.79 49.89 55.36
C LYS A 251 -12.12 50.65 55.24
N ILE A 252 -12.95 50.33 54.25
CA ILE A 252 -14.31 50.88 54.13
C ILE A 252 -15.20 50.32 55.25
N ASP A 253 -15.05 49.03 55.60
CA ASP A 253 -15.78 48.46 56.74
C ASP A 253 -15.45 49.19 58.05
N SER A 254 -14.18 49.60 58.23
CA SER A 254 -13.79 50.43 59.39
C SER A 254 -14.42 51.83 59.39
N LEU A 255 -14.68 52.41 58.21
CA LEU A 255 -15.41 53.67 58.08
C LEU A 255 -16.92 53.47 58.31
N GLY A 256 -17.47 52.31 57.94
CA GLY A 256 -18.84 51.92 58.29
C GLY A 256 -19.07 51.95 59.80
N GLY A 257 -18.11 51.43 60.59
CA GLY A 257 -18.16 51.54 62.06
C GLY A 257 -18.13 52.99 62.58
N VAL A 258 -17.43 53.90 61.90
CA VAL A 258 -17.45 55.34 62.24
C VAL A 258 -18.80 55.98 61.90
N ILE A 259 -19.42 55.58 60.78
CA ILE A 259 -20.75 56.05 60.37
C ILE A 259 -21.82 55.56 61.36
N ASP A 260 -21.75 54.31 61.80
CA ASP A 260 -22.67 53.79 62.83
C ASP A 260 -22.50 54.53 64.16
N GLY A 261 -21.26 54.86 64.55
CA GLY A 261 -21.00 55.71 65.72
C GLY A 261 -21.58 57.13 65.60
N LEU A 262 -21.47 57.75 64.43
CA LEU A 262 -22.10 59.05 64.15
C LEU A 262 -23.63 58.96 64.13
N LYS A 263 -24.19 57.85 63.62
CA LYS A 263 -25.63 57.59 63.62
C LYS A 263 -26.17 57.51 65.06
N GLN A 264 -25.49 56.79 65.94
CA GLN A 264 -25.81 56.74 67.36
C GLN A 264 -25.78 58.13 68.02
N GLN A 265 -24.81 58.97 67.67
CA GLN A 265 -24.76 60.36 68.18
C GLN A 265 -25.95 61.19 67.68
N PHE A 266 -26.37 61.02 66.42
CA PHE A 266 -27.51 61.72 65.85
C PHE A 266 -28.83 61.28 66.50
N GLU A 267 -28.98 59.99 66.78
CA GLU A 267 -30.12 59.41 67.48
C GLU A 267 -30.24 59.95 68.92
N ASN A 268 -29.09 60.21 69.57
CA ASN A 268 -29.03 60.82 70.89
C ASN A 268 -29.32 62.34 70.88
N VAL A 269 -29.17 63.02 69.74
CA VAL A 269 -29.60 64.41 69.53
C VAL A 269 -31.09 64.48 69.21
N ALA A 270 -31.60 63.51 68.44
CA ALA A 270 -33.02 63.35 68.15
C ALA A 270 -33.84 63.12 69.43
N SER A 271 -33.39 62.24 70.33
CA SER A 271 -34.05 62.00 71.62
C SER A 271 -34.07 63.22 72.55
N LYS A 272 -33.18 64.20 72.33
CA LYS A 272 -33.15 65.49 73.04
C LYS A 272 -34.05 66.56 72.39
N THR A 273 -34.56 66.28 71.19
CA THR A 273 -35.54 67.10 70.47
C THR A 273 -36.98 66.63 70.79
N ASP A 274 -37.17 65.35 71.11
CA ASP A 274 -38.46 64.77 71.53
C ASP A 274 -38.92 65.18 72.95
N SER A 275 -38.08 65.86 73.74
CA SER A 275 -38.51 66.53 74.98
C SER A 275 -39.33 67.82 74.74
N LEU A 276 -39.72 68.09 73.49
CA LEU A 276 -40.67 69.15 73.10
C LEU A 276 -42.07 68.58 72.74
N GLY A 277 -42.35 67.33 73.12
CA GLY A 277 -43.59 66.58 72.82
C GLY A 277 -44.68 66.60 73.90
N THR A 278 -44.74 67.60 74.79
CA THR A 278 -45.81 67.71 75.82
C THR A 278 -47.14 68.30 75.33
N PHE A 279 -47.37 68.38 74.01
CA PHE A 279 -48.63 68.86 73.40
C PHE A 279 -49.40 67.82 72.56
N SER A 280 -48.86 66.61 72.34
CA SER A 280 -49.50 65.61 71.45
C SER A 280 -50.54 64.72 72.12
N SER A 281 -50.69 64.83 73.45
CA SER A 281 -51.63 64.06 74.27
C SER A 281 -53.11 64.39 74.01
N GLU A 282 -53.41 65.47 73.28
CA GLU A 282 -54.78 65.90 72.96
C GLU A 282 -55.35 65.24 71.67
N LEU A 283 -54.52 64.58 70.85
CA LEU A 283 -54.94 64.01 69.55
C LEU A 283 -55.43 62.55 69.61
N GLU A 284 -55.24 61.85 70.73
CA GLU A 284 -55.74 60.48 70.93
C GLU A 284 -57.26 60.40 71.14
N SER A 285 -57.97 61.53 71.25
CA SER A 285 -59.44 61.56 71.38
C SER A 285 -60.18 61.31 70.05
N ILE A 286 -59.55 61.56 68.89
CA ILE A 286 -60.19 61.41 67.56
C ILE A 286 -60.13 59.95 67.07
N LYS A 287 -59.25 59.13 67.66
CA LYS A 287 -59.06 57.71 67.36
C LYS A 287 -60.23 56.82 67.78
N ASN A 288 -61.14 57.33 68.62
CA ASN A 288 -62.26 56.56 69.17
C ASN A 288 -63.56 56.62 68.34
N GLU A 289 -63.65 57.42 67.27
CA GLU A 289 -64.87 57.51 66.45
C GLU A 289 -64.92 56.58 65.23
N ILE A 290 -63.78 56.04 64.77
CA ILE A 290 -63.72 55.32 63.48
C ILE A 290 -63.97 53.80 63.60
N ASN A 291 -64.03 53.25 64.82
CA ASN A 291 -64.23 51.80 65.06
C ASN A 291 -65.70 51.33 65.05
N SER A 292 -66.64 52.08 64.47
CA SER A 292 -68.07 51.75 64.44
C SER A 292 -68.65 51.59 63.03
N LEU A 293 -68.00 50.83 62.14
CA LEU A 293 -68.63 50.49 60.85
C LEU A 293 -68.10 49.20 60.20
N ALA A 294 -67.99 48.13 60.98
CA ALA A 294 -67.87 46.76 60.49
C ALA A 294 -69.16 45.99 60.83
N GLY A 295 -70.03 45.77 59.83
CA GLY A 295 -71.19 44.91 60.04
C GLY A 295 -72.30 45.10 59.02
N LYS A 296 -72.20 44.42 57.87
CA LYS A 296 -73.33 43.85 57.13
C LYS A 296 -72.89 43.21 55.81
N THR A 297 -72.89 41.87 55.78
CA THR A 297 -73.79 41.06 54.91
C THR A 297 -73.12 39.81 54.34
N GLN A 298 -73.69 38.69 54.80
CA GLN A 298 -73.59 37.30 54.37
C GLN A 298 -74.91 36.92 53.67
N THR A 299 -74.88 35.87 52.83
CA THR A 299 -75.96 34.94 52.32
C THR A 299 -75.78 34.73 50.80
N LEU A 300 -75.89 33.55 50.15
CA LEU A 300 -76.67 32.33 50.39
C LEU A 300 -76.14 31.21 49.42
N SER A 301 -75.65 30.08 49.90
CA SER A 301 -76.28 28.74 49.99
C SER A 301 -76.39 27.89 48.71
N GLU A 302 -75.64 26.79 48.78
CA GLU A 302 -75.93 25.42 48.31
C GLU A 302 -77.44 25.08 48.23
N PHE A 303 -77.91 24.53 47.10
CA PHE A 303 -79.00 23.52 47.04
C PHE A 303 -79.28 22.85 45.66
N GLY A 304 -78.38 22.84 44.66
CA GLY A 304 -78.72 22.37 43.30
C GLY A 304 -78.12 21.04 42.80
N GLY A 305 -77.18 20.43 43.54
CA GLY A 305 -76.30 19.36 43.03
C GLY A 305 -76.72 17.91 43.28
N LYS A 306 -78.01 17.61 43.50
CA LYS A 306 -78.44 16.23 43.85
C LYS A 306 -79.56 15.64 42.99
N ILE A 307 -80.07 16.35 41.99
CA ILE A 307 -81.20 15.89 41.17
C ILE A 307 -80.76 15.32 39.80
N ASP A 308 -79.73 15.87 39.15
CA ASP A 308 -79.33 15.43 37.80
C ASP A 308 -78.64 14.05 37.73
N LYS A 309 -78.23 13.49 38.87
CA LYS A 309 -77.49 12.22 38.94
C LYS A 309 -78.40 10.97 38.95
N ILE A 310 -79.71 11.15 39.06
CA ILE A 310 -80.69 10.06 39.15
C ILE A 310 -81.43 9.86 37.82
N GLU A 311 -81.37 10.82 36.90
CA GLU A 311 -82.21 10.84 35.70
C GLU A 311 -81.66 10.08 34.48
N THR A 312 -80.37 9.74 34.44
CA THR A 312 -79.82 9.10 33.21
C THR A 312 -79.13 7.75 33.43
N GLU A 313 -79.03 7.27 34.67
CA GLU A 313 -78.75 5.85 34.94
C GLU A 313 -79.96 4.94 34.61
N ILE A 314 -81.15 5.53 34.40
CA ILE A 314 -82.37 4.86 33.92
C ILE A 314 -82.35 4.65 32.39
N GLY A 315 -81.46 5.34 31.65
CA GLY A 315 -81.30 5.20 30.19
C GLY A 315 -80.47 4.00 29.73
N SER A 316 -79.80 3.29 30.63
CA SER A 316 -78.83 2.22 30.30
C SER A 316 -79.36 0.78 30.40
N LEU A 317 -80.64 0.55 30.70
CA LEU A 317 -81.16 -0.82 30.94
C LEU A 317 -82.49 -1.17 30.24
N ALA A 318 -82.86 -0.45 29.18
CA ALA A 318 -83.96 -0.84 28.29
C ALA A 318 -83.44 -1.71 27.14
N HIS A 319 -83.25 -3.00 27.44
CA HIS A 319 -83.52 -4.15 26.57
C HIS A 319 -83.24 -4.00 25.06
N ARG A 320 -82.16 -4.58 24.52
CA ARG A 320 -82.06 -6.02 24.17
C ARG A 320 -83.38 -6.61 23.64
N ALA A 321 -83.73 -6.32 22.39
CA ALA A 321 -84.51 -7.16 21.47
C ALA A 321 -84.60 -6.55 20.06
N ASP A 322 -83.63 -6.83 19.17
CA ASP A 322 -83.89 -6.99 17.72
C ASP A 322 -82.65 -7.57 17.02
N SER A 323 -82.42 -8.85 17.27
CA SER A 323 -81.45 -9.68 16.55
C SER A 323 -82.04 -10.16 15.21
N THR A 324 -82.11 -9.31 14.19
CA THR A 324 -82.38 -9.74 12.78
C THR A 324 -81.87 -8.72 11.74
N ALA A 325 -80.58 -8.36 11.76
CA ALA A 325 -79.92 -7.65 10.65
C ALA A 325 -78.48 -8.14 10.34
N PHE A 326 -78.10 -9.28 10.90
CA PHE A 326 -76.71 -9.77 10.92
C PHE A 326 -76.26 -10.49 9.63
N VAL A 327 -77.11 -10.63 8.61
CA VAL A 327 -76.76 -11.38 7.38
C VAL A 327 -76.64 -10.48 6.14
N GLY A 328 -77.21 -9.28 6.14
CA GLY A 328 -77.17 -8.35 5.00
C GLY A 328 -75.87 -7.53 4.91
N GLU A 329 -75.35 -7.06 6.05
CA GLU A 329 -74.13 -6.23 6.11
C GLU A 329 -72.88 -7.05 5.75
N GLY A 330 -72.80 -8.31 6.20
CA GLY A 330 -71.67 -9.19 5.94
C GLY A 330 -71.49 -9.51 4.46
N LEU A 331 -72.58 -9.65 3.70
CA LEU A 331 -72.54 -9.93 2.26
C LEU A 331 -72.13 -8.70 1.44
N LYS A 332 -72.49 -7.49 1.89
CA LYS A 332 -72.04 -6.22 1.28
C LYS A 332 -70.55 -5.96 1.53
N ASN A 333 -70.06 -6.25 2.74
CA ASN A 333 -68.64 -6.12 3.06
C ASN A 333 -67.80 -7.14 2.30
N VAL A 334 -68.23 -8.40 2.21
CA VAL A 334 -67.55 -9.39 1.37
C VAL A 334 -67.57 -9.01 -0.12
N GLN A 335 -68.64 -8.38 -0.60
CA GLN A 335 -68.71 -7.88 -1.98
C GLN A 335 -67.79 -6.68 -2.23
N ALA A 336 -67.68 -5.76 -1.25
CA ALA A 336 -66.75 -4.64 -1.30
C ALA A 336 -65.29 -5.13 -1.24
N ASP A 337 -64.98 -6.03 -0.31
CA ASP A 337 -63.66 -6.64 -0.17
C ASP A 337 -63.26 -7.43 -1.44
N PHE A 338 -64.21 -8.07 -2.11
CA PHE A 338 -63.96 -8.76 -3.37
C PHE A 338 -63.71 -7.80 -4.55
N ALA A 339 -64.38 -6.64 -4.58
CA ALA A 339 -64.14 -5.61 -5.58
C ALA A 339 -62.78 -4.93 -5.40
N ASP A 340 -62.39 -4.66 -4.15
CA ASP A 340 -61.08 -4.13 -3.80
C ASP A 340 -59.98 -5.16 -4.11
N PHE A 341 -60.21 -6.44 -3.79
CA PHE A 341 -59.29 -7.51 -4.16
C PHE A 341 -59.12 -7.62 -5.68
N LYS A 342 -60.21 -7.59 -6.46
CA LYS A 342 -60.16 -7.65 -7.92
C LYS A 342 -59.38 -6.48 -8.52
N THR A 343 -59.58 -5.28 -8.00
CA THR A 343 -58.85 -4.07 -8.43
C THR A 343 -57.37 -4.18 -8.10
N ASN A 344 -57.03 -4.60 -6.88
CA ASN A 344 -55.64 -4.75 -6.43
C ASN A 344 -54.89 -5.86 -7.18
N VAL A 345 -55.57 -6.97 -7.51
CA VAL A 345 -55.01 -8.04 -8.35
C VAL A 345 -54.78 -7.54 -9.78
N PHE A 346 -55.71 -6.76 -10.34
CA PHE A 346 -55.56 -6.21 -11.69
C PHE A 346 -54.40 -5.21 -11.78
N ASP A 347 -54.27 -4.30 -10.83
CA ASP A 347 -53.17 -3.32 -10.78
C ASP A 347 -51.81 -3.99 -10.57
N LYS A 348 -51.75 -5.02 -9.72
CA LYS A 348 -50.54 -5.84 -9.56
C LYS A 348 -50.20 -6.61 -10.83
N THR A 349 -51.19 -7.13 -11.55
CA THR A 349 -50.99 -7.84 -12.82
C THR A 349 -50.44 -6.90 -13.89
N LYS A 350 -51.01 -5.69 -14.02
CA LYS A 350 -50.49 -4.66 -14.93
C LYS A 350 -49.06 -4.24 -14.59
N THR A 351 -48.76 -4.07 -13.29
CA THR A 351 -47.39 -3.79 -12.83
C THR A 351 -46.41 -4.92 -13.15
N ILE A 352 -46.85 -6.18 -13.03
CA ILE A 352 -46.05 -7.34 -13.41
C ILE A 352 -45.80 -7.34 -14.92
N GLU A 353 -46.81 -7.04 -15.75
CA GLU A 353 -46.69 -6.98 -17.20
C GLU A 353 -45.72 -5.87 -17.67
N GLU A 354 -45.77 -4.69 -17.05
CA GLU A 354 -44.80 -3.61 -17.29
C GLU A 354 -43.36 -4.01 -16.88
N LYS A 355 -43.20 -4.72 -15.76
CA LYS A 355 -41.89 -5.26 -15.34
C LYS A 355 -41.39 -6.34 -16.31
N VAL A 356 -42.26 -7.21 -16.80
CA VAL A 356 -41.90 -8.23 -17.80
C VAL A 356 -41.46 -7.56 -19.11
N SER A 357 -42.13 -6.49 -19.54
CA SER A 357 -41.72 -5.70 -20.71
C SER A 357 -40.32 -5.07 -20.52
N THR A 358 -40.08 -4.49 -19.34
CA THR A 358 -38.76 -3.91 -18.99
C THR A 358 -37.65 -4.97 -18.96
N ILE A 359 -37.95 -6.17 -18.43
CA ILE A 359 -37.04 -7.31 -18.45
C ILE A 359 -36.75 -7.75 -19.90
N ASN A 360 -37.77 -7.78 -20.76
CA ASN A 360 -37.61 -8.15 -22.17
C ASN A 360 -36.71 -7.17 -22.94
N ASP A 361 -36.83 -5.86 -22.68
CA ASP A 361 -35.92 -4.86 -23.25
C ASP A 361 -34.50 -4.97 -22.67
N MET A 362 -34.37 -5.37 -21.40
CA MET A 362 -33.07 -5.66 -20.78
C MET A 362 -32.40 -6.88 -21.42
N ILE A 363 -33.15 -7.93 -21.74
CA ILE A 363 -32.66 -9.12 -22.45
C ILE A 363 -32.15 -8.74 -23.84
N LYS A 364 -32.92 -7.96 -24.62
CA LYS A 364 -32.47 -7.48 -25.95
C LYS A 364 -31.19 -6.64 -25.87
N ARG A 365 -31.04 -5.80 -24.84
CA ARG A 365 -29.79 -5.06 -24.60
C ARG A 365 -28.66 -5.98 -24.19
N GLN A 366 -28.92 -7.05 -23.45
CA GLN A 366 -27.92 -8.01 -23.03
C GLN A 366 -27.40 -8.84 -24.21
N ASP A 367 -28.25 -9.20 -25.17
CA ASP A 367 -27.84 -9.86 -26.41
C ASP A 367 -26.94 -8.94 -27.27
N ALA A 368 -27.31 -7.66 -27.39
CA ALA A 368 -26.49 -6.67 -28.09
C ALA A 368 -25.13 -6.45 -27.41
N LEU A 369 -25.10 -6.37 -26.07
CA LEU A 369 -23.87 -6.27 -25.29
C LEU A 369 -23.00 -7.51 -25.42
N THR A 370 -23.59 -8.70 -25.51
CA THR A 370 -22.87 -9.97 -25.71
C THR A 370 -22.18 -9.98 -27.08
N ALA A 371 -22.85 -9.50 -28.14
CA ALA A 371 -22.26 -9.36 -29.46
C ALA A 371 -21.10 -8.34 -29.49
N GLU A 372 -21.22 -7.21 -28.78
CA GLU A 372 -20.12 -6.25 -28.63
C GLU A 372 -18.96 -6.81 -27.77
N PHE A 373 -19.28 -7.57 -26.73
CA PHE A 373 -18.28 -8.23 -25.88
C PHE A 373 -17.43 -9.20 -26.69
N HIS A 374 -18.05 -10.02 -27.57
CA HIS A 374 -17.29 -10.91 -28.46
C HIS A 374 -16.39 -10.12 -29.42
N ARG A 375 -16.89 -9.07 -30.07
CA ARG A 375 -16.06 -8.21 -30.95
C ARG A 375 -14.88 -7.57 -30.23
N LYS A 376 -15.10 -7.08 -29.00
CA LYS A 376 -14.05 -6.46 -28.20
C LYS A 376 -13.05 -7.51 -27.71
N THR A 377 -13.51 -8.70 -27.37
CA THR A 377 -12.67 -9.85 -26.99
C THR A 377 -11.78 -10.29 -28.15
N ASP A 378 -12.30 -10.37 -29.38
CA ASP A 378 -11.50 -10.71 -30.57
C ASP A 378 -10.42 -9.65 -30.85
N LYS A 379 -10.75 -8.36 -30.67
CA LYS A 379 -9.78 -7.26 -30.81
C LYS A 379 -8.69 -7.31 -29.73
N VAL A 380 -9.07 -7.58 -28.48
CA VAL A 380 -8.14 -7.78 -27.36
C VAL A 380 -7.24 -9.00 -27.60
N PHE A 381 -7.77 -10.07 -28.19
CA PHE A 381 -6.98 -11.26 -28.55
C PHE A 381 -5.94 -10.95 -29.62
N GLN A 382 -6.29 -10.17 -30.66
CA GLN A 382 -5.33 -9.71 -31.66
C GLN A 382 -4.24 -8.81 -31.04
N GLU A 383 -4.62 -7.89 -30.17
CA GLU A 383 -3.66 -7.04 -29.44
C GLU A 383 -2.75 -7.89 -28.53
N LEU A 384 -3.28 -8.89 -27.82
CA LEU A 384 -2.52 -9.83 -27.01
C LEU A 384 -1.50 -10.64 -27.82
N GLN A 385 -1.86 -11.08 -29.04
CA GLN A 385 -0.92 -11.77 -29.93
C GLN A 385 0.21 -10.84 -30.39
N SER A 386 -0.12 -9.57 -30.69
CA SER A 386 0.90 -8.57 -31.05
C SER A 386 1.85 -8.29 -29.88
N VAL A 387 1.32 -8.15 -28.65
CA VAL A 387 2.10 -7.97 -27.42
C VAL A 387 2.95 -9.20 -27.11
N LYS A 388 2.43 -10.41 -27.32
CA LYS A 388 3.19 -11.67 -27.13
C LYS A 388 4.39 -11.77 -28.08
N ASN A 389 4.24 -11.34 -29.34
CA ASN A 389 5.33 -11.33 -30.30
C ASN A 389 6.40 -10.26 -29.98
N VAL A 390 5.99 -9.08 -29.52
CA VAL A 390 6.93 -8.03 -29.09
C VAL A 390 7.65 -8.43 -27.81
N THR A 391 6.93 -8.99 -26.83
CA THR A 391 7.50 -9.37 -25.52
C THR A 391 8.47 -10.53 -25.62
N SER A 392 8.19 -11.53 -26.47
CA SER A 392 9.11 -12.67 -26.66
C SER A 392 10.40 -12.26 -27.36
N LYS A 393 10.34 -11.31 -28.31
CA LYS A 393 11.52 -10.77 -29.00
C LYS A 393 12.37 -9.91 -28.08
N THR A 394 11.78 -8.91 -27.41
CA THR A 394 12.52 -8.05 -26.46
C THR A 394 13.10 -8.84 -25.27
N SER A 395 12.39 -9.84 -24.76
CA SER A 395 12.90 -10.71 -23.68
C SER A 395 14.07 -11.58 -24.17
N SER A 396 13.99 -12.12 -25.38
CA SER A 396 15.08 -12.89 -25.98
C SER A 396 16.32 -12.02 -26.22
N ASP A 397 16.14 -10.80 -26.73
CA ASP A 397 17.25 -9.91 -27.05
C ASP A 397 17.94 -9.42 -25.77
N THR A 398 17.17 -9.04 -24.75
CA THR A 398 17.69 -8.67 -23.42
C THR A 398 18.46 -9.83 -22.76
N SER A 399 17.95 -11.06 -22.86
CA SER A 399 18.62 -12.24 -22.32
C SER A 399 19.94 -12.55 -23.05
N LYS A 400 19.97 -12.37 -24.37
CA LYS A 400 21.20 -12.52 -25.17
C LYS A 400 22.24 -11.45 -24.85
N GLU A 401 21.83 -10.20 -24.71
CA GLU A 401 22.71 -9.09 -24.29
C GLU A 401 23.27 -9.33 -22.88
N MET A 402 22.43 -9.75 -21.93
CA MET A 402 22.86 -10.08 -20.57
C MET A 402 23.87 -11.25 -20.56
N MET A 403 23.62 -12.29 -21.36
CA MET A 403 24.57 -13.40 -21.53
C MET A 403 25.89 -12.96 -22.16
N ALA A 404 25.86 -12.04 -23.14
CA ALA A 404 27.06 -11.48 -23.76
C ALA A 404 27.91 -10.72 -22.73
N LEU A 405 27.28 -9.86 -21.92
CA LEU A 405 27.96 -9.10 -20.87
C LEU A 405 28.55 -10.01 -19.78
N LEU A 406 27.81 -11.04 -19.36
CA LEU A 406 28.32 -12.02 -18.40
C LEU A 406 29.53 -12.78 -18.96
N LYS A 407 29.47 -13.23 -20.22
CA LYS A 407 30.59 -13.90 -20.89
C LYS A 407 31.81 -13.00 -21.06
N LEU A 408 31.58 -11.71 -21.35
CA LEU A 408 32.63 -10.71 -21.40
C LEU A 408 33.32 -10.52 -20.04
N SER A 409 32.54 -10.46 -18.97
CA SER A 409 33.06 -10.32 -17.61
C SER A 409 33.87 -11.56 -17.18
N GLU A 410 33.40 -12.76 -17.51
CA GLU A 410 34.08 -14.03 -17.26
C GLU A 410 35.43 -14.06 -17.99
N TYR A 411 35.43 -13.67 -19.27
CA TYR A 411 36.64 -13.56 -20.08
C TYR A 411 37.65 -12.57 -19.48
N GLN A 412 37.22 -11.35 -19.16
CA GLN A 412 38.10 -10.32 -18.58
C GLN A 412 38.71 -10.76 -17.25
N SER A 413 37.92 -11.43 -16.40
CA SER A 413 38.38 -12.00 -15.14
C SER A 413 39.44 -13.07 -15.36
N ASN A 414 39.20 -14.00 -16.29
CA ASN A 414 40.15 -15.07 -16.62
C ASN A 414 41.49 -14.54 -17.14
N ILE A 415 41.47 -13.56 -18.06
CA ILE A 415 42.68 -12.93 -18.59
C ILE A 415 43.45 -12.20 -17.48
N ARG A 416 42.75 -11.49 -16.58
CA ARG A 416 43.38 -10.80 -15.44
C ARG A 416 44.02 -11.80 -14.47
N MET A 417 43.32 -12.87 -14.12
CA MET A 417 43.83 -13.90 -13.22
C MET A 417 45.07 -14.60 -13.78
N GLN A 418 45.07 -14.92 -15.08
CA GLN A 418 46.24 -15.50 -15.75
C GLN A 418 47.41 -14.51 -15.79
N ALA A 419 47.15 -13.21 -16.01
CA ALA A 419 48.17 -12.18 -16.01
C ALA A 419 48.81 -11.89 -14.64
N GLU A 420 48.09 -12.14 -13.56
CA GLU A 420 48.62 -12.01 -12.20
C GLU A 420 49.66 -13.09 -11.86
N SER A 421 49.66 -14.22 -12.58
CA SER A 421 50.63 -15.31 -12.36
C SER A 421 52.07 -14.82 -12.51
N LYS A 422 52.93 -15.21 -11.55
CA LYS A 422 54.37 -14.85 -11.55
C LYS A 422 55.18 -15.65 -12.57
N TYR A 423 54.72 -16.86 -12.91
CA TYR A 423 55.35 -17.75 -13.87
C TYR A 423 54.29 -18.27 -14.84
N GLY A 424 54.65 -18.43 -16.11
CA GLY A 424 53.78 -18.98 -17.13
C GLY A 424 54.57 -19.45 -18.34
N GLU A 425 53.97 -20.33 -19.11
CA GLU A 425 54.59 -20.93 -20.30
C GLU A 425 53.93 -20.40 -21.58
N ALA A 426 54.57 -20.64 -22.74
CA ALA A 426 54.00 -20.28 -24.03
C ALA A 426 52.58 -20.86 -24.25
N LYS A 427 52.28 -22.01 -23.65
CA LYS A 427 50.96 -22.65 -23.67
C LYS A 427 49.88 -21.85 -22.94
N ASP A 428 50.25 -21.11 -21.89
CA ASP A 428 49.32 -20.24 -21.18
C ASP A 428 48.97 -19.01 -22.03
N LEU A 429 49.94 -18.45 -22.77
CA LEU A 429 49.67 -17.40 -23.75
C LEU A 429 48.78 -17.90 -24.89
N GLU A 430 48.97 -19.15 -25.34
CA GLU A 430 48.10 -19.78 -26.34
C GLU A 430 46.66 -19.93 -25.84
N LYS A 431 46.49 -20.28 -24.57
CA LYS A 431 45.18 -20.31 -23.92
C LYS A 431 44.54 -18.92 -23.84
N MET A 432 45.29 -17.90 -23.42
CA MET A 432 44.82 -16.50 -23.38
C MET A 432 44.41 -16.01 -24.78
N ALA A 433 45.21 -16.33 -25.80
CA ALA A 433 44.96 -15.94 -27.18
C ALA A 433 43.72 -16.67 -27.75
N SER A 434 43.57 -17.97 -27.46
CA SER A 434 42.40 -18.76 -27.85
C SER A 434 41.12 -18.24 -27.19
N GLN A 435 41.16 -17.96 -25.88
CA GLN A 435 40.03 -17.34 -25.17
C GLN A 435 39.65 -15.97 -25.74
N THR A 436 40.63 -15.21 -26.22
CA THR A 436 40.43 -13.91 -26.88
C THR A 436 39.76 -14.07 -28.25
N ALA A 437 40.12 -15.09 -29.02
CA ALA A 437 39.46 -15.39 -30.28
C ALA A 437 38.02 -15.88 -30.07
N GLU A 438 37.78 -16.73 -29.07
CA GLU A 438 36.46 -17.25 -28.72
C GLU A 438 35.48 -16.13 -28.34
N ILE A 439 35.90 -15.17 -27.51
CA ILE A 439 35.02 -14.08 -27.09
C ILE A 439 34.70 -13.12 -28.25
N VAL A 440 35.67 -12.87 -29.15
CA VAL A 440 35.45 -12.06 -30.35
C VAL A 440 34.42 -12.72 -31.26
N ASN A 441 34.59 -14.01 -31.55
CA ASN A 441 33.65 -14.78 -32.38
C ASN A 441 32.24 -14.84 -31.78
N LEU A 442 32.13 -14.94 -30.45
CA LEU A 442 30.85 -14.95 -29.76
C LEU A 442 30.12 -13.60 -29.91
N PHE A 443 30.83 -12.48 -29.76
CA PHE A 443 30.25 -11.15 -29.93
C PHE A 443 29.91 -10.82 -31.40
N ASP A 444 30.72 -11.29 -32.35
CA ASP A 444 30.41 -11.15 -33.78
C ASP A 444 29.16 -11.95 -34.15
N LYS A 445 29.00 -13.17 -33.62
CA LYS A 445 27.79 -13.98 -33.82
C LYS A 445 26.56 -13.31 -33.22
N ILE A 446 26.66 -12.77 -32.00
CA ILE A 446 25.55 -12.05 -31.35
C ILE A 446 25.20 -10.79 -32.12
N SER A 447 26.18 -10.06 -32.64
CA SER A 447 25.96 -8.88 -33.49
C SER A 447 25.22 -9.20 -34.79
N ILE A 448 25.58 -10.32 -35.44
CA ILE A 448 24.91 -10.77 -36.67
C ILE A 448 23.46 -11.19 -36.36
N GLU A 449 23.22 -11.88 -35.25
CA GLU A 449 21.89 -12.34 -34.85
C GLU A 449 20.97 -11.20 -34.37
N ALA A 450 21.52 -10.19 -33.70
CA ALA A 450 20.76 -9.05 -33.16
C ALA A 450 20.43 -7.98 -34.21
N GLY A 451 21.08 -8.00 -35.38
CA GLY A 451 20.88 -7.01 -36.45
C GLY A 451 21.49 -5.63 -36.15
N ASP A 452 21.84 -5.36 -34.90
CA ASP A 452 22.57 -4.18 -34.45
C ASP A 452 24.05 -4.52 -34.20
N LYS A 453 24.93 -3.61 -34.64
CA LYS A 453 26.37 -3.70 -34.43
C LYS A 453 26.67 -3.56 -32.92
N ILE A 454 26.78 -4.68 -32.22
CA ILE A 454 27.41 -4.77 -30.89
C ILE A 454 28.77 -5.48 -31.02
N PRO A 455 29.70 -5.01 -31.88
CA PRO A 455 31.01 -5.64 -31.97
C PRO A 455 31.73 -5.49 -30.61
N LEU A 456 32.61 -6.44 -30.30
CA LEU A 456 33.46 -6.32 -29.12
C LEU A 456 34.20 -4.95 -29.17
N PRO A 457 34.06 -4.09 -28.14
CA PRO A 457 34.70 -2.79 -28.14
C PRO A 457 36.19 -2.93 -28.44
N HIS A 458 36.69 -2.07 -29.32
CA HIS A 458 38.09 -2.10 -29.76
C HIS A 458 39.06 -2.00 -28.58
N GLU A 459 38.66 -1.29 -27.53
CA GLU A 459 39.37 -1.12 -26.27
C GLU A 459 39.58 -2.46 -25.55
N VAL A 460 38.60 -3.38 -25.61
CA VAL A 460 38.71 -4.71 -24.99
C VAL A 460 39.69 -5.58 -25.78
N ARG A 461 39.63 -5.53 -27.11
CA ARG A 461 40.58 -6.25 -27.99
C ARG A 461 42.02 -5.78 -27.75
N GLN A 462 42.22 -4.46 -27.72
CA GLN A 462 43.52 -3.87 -27.40
C GLN A 462 43.99 -4.22 -26.00
N TRP A 463 43.11 -4.15 -25.00
CA TRP A 463 43.45 -4.47 -23.62
C TRP A 463 43.92 -5.92 -23.48
N ALA A 464 43.21 -6.86 -24.10
CA ALA A 464 43.55 -8.27 -24.08
C ALA A 464 44.92 -8.56 -24.69
N VAL A 465 45.18 -8.06 -25.90
CA VAL A 465 46.47 -8.23 -26.59
C VAL A 465 47.59 -7.54 -25.80
N SER A 466 47.33 -6.36 -25.25
CA SER A 466 48.31 -5.67 -24.38
C SER A 466 48.64 -6.51 -23.14
N LYS A 467 47.64 -7.15 -22.52
CA LYS A 467 47.86 -8.01 -21.35
C LYS A 467 48.64 -9.28 -21.70
N ILE A 468 48.38 -9.89 -22.84
CA ILE A 468 49.16 -11.03 -23.33
C ILE A 468 50.63 -10.65 -23.53
N LEU A 469 50.89 -9.47 -24.10
CA LEU A 469 52.26 -8.95 -24.28
C LEU A 469 52.95 -8.65 -22.94
N ASP A 470 52.25 -8.06 -21.97
CA ASP A 470 52.77 -7.83 -20.62
C ASP A 470 53.13 -9.16 -19.92
N CYS A 471 52.34 -10.21 -20.11
CA CYS A 471 52.62 -11.53 -19.56
C CYS A 471 53.85 -12.16 -20.22
N ALA A 472 53.95 -12.01 -21.54
CA ALA A 472 55.09 -12.52 -22.29
C ALA A 472 56.41 -11.85 -21.87
N ASP A 473 56.40 -10.54 -21.60
CA ASP A 473 57.53 -9.82 -21.03
C ASP A 473 57.91 -10.35 -19.65
N LYS A 474 56.92 -10.43 -18.74
CA LYS A 474 57.09 -10.93 -17.37
C LYS A 474 57.61 -12.37 -17.31
N TRP A 475 57.27 -13.21 -18.28
CA TRP A 475 57.68 -14.61 -18.37
C TRP A 475 58.88 -14.82 -19.31
N GLU A 476 59.50 -13.74 -19.80
CA GLU A 476 60.68 -13.75 -20.67
C GLU A 476 60.52 -14.62 -21.95
N ILE A 477 59.31 -14.61 -22.53
CA ILE A 477 59.01 -15.40 -23.74
C ILE A 477 59.49 -14.64 -24.98
N ARG A 478 60.12 -15.35 -25.92
CA ARG A 478 60.64 -14.73 -27.16
C ARG A 478 59.52 -14.16 -28.02
N PHE A 479 59.76 -12.96 -28.56
CA PHE A 479 58.82 -12.27 -29.45
C PHE A 479 58.32 -13.13 -30.61
N SER A 480 59.20 -13.91 -31.27
CA SER A 480 58.82 -14.80 -32.39
C SER A 480 57.75 -15.81 -32.00
N ASP A 481 57.83 -16.35 -30.79
CA ASP A 481 56.92 -17.39 -30.29
C ASP A 481 55.58 -16.75 -29.92
N VAL A 482 55.60 -15.58 -29.27
CA VAL A 482 54.41 -14.78 -28.91
C VAL A 482 53.67 -14.31 -30.17
N TYR A 483 54.41 -13.79 -31.16
CA TYR A 483 53.85 -13.31 -32.41
C TYR A 483 53.21 -14.45 -33.22
N SER A 484 53.84 -15.64 -33.24
CA SER A 484 53.26 -16.82 -33.89
C SER A 484 51.97 -17.26 -33.20
N ILE A 485 51.93 -17.28 -31.87
CA ILE A 485 50.74 -17.64 -31.08
C ILE A 485 49.59 -16.66 -31.35
N LEU A 486 49.86 -15.36 -31.25
CA LEU A 486 48.85 -14.32 -31.50
C LEU A 486 48.33 -14.37 -32.94
N THR A 487 49.23 -14.53 -33.91
CA THR A 487 48.85 -14.61 -35.34
C THR A 487 48.01 -15.84 -35.64
N ASN A 488 48.35 -17.00 -35.05
CA ASN A 488 47.63 -18.25 -35.29
C ASN A 488 46.26 -18.29 -34.60
N ALA A 489 46.15 -17.74 -33.39
CA ALA A 489 44.93 -17.83 -32.60
C ALA A 489 43.92 -16.71 -32.91
N ILE A 490 44.37 -15.46 -33.04
CA ILE A 490 43.50 -14.29 -33.19
C ILE A 490 43.34 -13.87 -34.66
N GLY A 491 44.32 -14.18 -35.51
CA GLY A 491 44.33 -13.81 -36.92
C GLY A 491 44.93 -12.41 -37.18
N ARG A 492 45.47 -12.22 -38.40
CA ARG A 492 46.27 -11.03 -38.77
C ARG A 492 45.49 -9.73 -38.74
N ASP A 493 44.24 -9.74 -39.18
CA ASP A 493 43.41 -8.52 -39.28
C ASP A 493 43.01 -7.97 -37.91
N LEU A 494 42.58 -8.85 -37.00
CA LEU A 494 42.27 -8.48 -35.62
C LEU A 494 43.51 -8.06 -34.84
N LEU A 495 44.63 -8.72 -35.08
CA LEU A 495 45.91 -8.39 -34.45
C LEU A 495 46.40 -7.00 -34.89
N LYS A 496 46.23 -6.64 -36.17
CA LYS A 496 46.56 -5.31 -36.70
C LYS A 496 45.80 -4.19 -36.00
N GLU A 497 44.53 -4.40 -35.68
CA GLU A 497 43.70 -3.43 -34.95
C GLU A 497 44.05 -3.39 -33.45
N ALA A 498 44.38 -4.54 -32.84
CA ALA A 498 44.53 -4.64 -31.40
C ALA A 498 45.95 -4.30 -30.86
N ILE A 499 46.98 -4.34 -31.71
CA ILE A 499 48.37 -4.09 -31.29
C ILE A 499 48.66 -2.61 -31.03
N ARG A 500 49.33 -2.34 -29.90
CA ARG A 500 49.98 -1.05 -29.63
C ARG A 500 51.47 -1.13 -29.95
N ILE A 501 51.88 -0.48 -31.03
CA ILE A 501 53.28 -0.43 -31.49
C ILE A 501 54.24 0.11 -30.43
N GLN A 502 53.78 1.07 -29.62
CA GLN A 502 54.55 1.61 -28.50
C GLN A 502 54.96 0.53 -27.49
N GLN A 503 54.02 -0.33 -27.10
CA GLN A 503 54.25 -1.37 -26.10
C GLN A 503 55.26 -2.41 -26.61
N ILE A 504 55.16 -2.79 -27.89
CA ILE A 504 56.08 -3.75 -28.50
C ILE A 504 57.49 -3.17 -28.62
N ARG A 505 57.59 -1.87 -28.92
CA ARG A 505 58.87 -1.16 -28.91
C ARG A 505 59.51 -1.17 -27.53
N ASP A 506 58.72 -0.94 -26.49
CA ASP A 506 59.22 -0.82 -25.12
C ASP A 506 59.63 -2.19 -24.53
N ILE A 507 58.95 -3.27 -24.93
CA ILE A 507 59.25 -4.64 -24.47
C ILE A 507 60.35 -5.31 -25.30
N TYR A 508 60.24 -5.29 -26.64
CA TYR A 508 61.09 -6.10 -27.53
C TYR A 508 62.02 -5.28 -28.44
N GLY A 509 61.95 -3.94 -28.39
CA GLY A 509 62.82 -3.04 -29.14
C GLY A 509 62.40 -2.81 -30.60
N ILE A 510 63.19 -2.00 -31.33
CA ILE A 510 62.84 -1.49 -32.66
C ILE A 510 62.75 -2.58 -33.74
N ARG A 511 63.52 -3.68 -33.60
CA ARG A 511 63.54 -4.78 -34.60
C ARG A 511 62.21 -5.55 -34.65
N ALA A 512 61.60 -5.80 -33.49
CA ALA A 512 60.29 -6.45 -33.42
C ALA A 512 59.19 -5.57 -34.03
N VAL A 513 59.31 -4.24 -33.89
CA VAL A 513 58.40 -3.28 -34.52
C VAL A 513 58.53 -3.32 -36.06
N ASP A 514 59.76 -3.39 -36.57
CA ASP A 514 60.00 -3.48 -38.02
C ASP A 514 59.47 -4.80 -38.61
N GLU A 515 59.58 -5.92 -37.89
CA GLU A 515 58.98 -7.20 -38.28
C GLU A 515 57.45 -7.11 -38.38
N ILE A 516 56.79 -6.53 -37.38
CA ILE A 516 55.32 -6.35 -37.39
C ILE A 516 54.86 -5.39 -38.47
N ARG A 517 55.57 -4.26 -38.66
CA ARG A 517 55.23 -3.28 -39.71
C ARG A 517 55.32 -3.91 -41.09
N LYS A 518 56.34 -4.76 -41.32
CA LYS A 518 56.55 -5.47 -42.58
C LYS A 518 55.51 -6.57 -42.81
N ASP A 519 55.12 -7.33 -41.79
CA ASP A 519 54.18 -8.45 -41.93
C ASP A 519 52.69 -8.06 -41.89
N LEU A 520 52.30 -7.07 -41.07
CA LEU A 520 50.91 -6.61 -40.93
C LEU A 520 50.56 -5.42 -41.85
N ASN A 521 51.52 -4.97 -42.67
CA ASN A 521 51.37 -3.86 -43.61
C ASN A 521 50.83 -2.59 -42.90
N MET A 522 51.44 -2.25 -41.77
CA MET A 522 51.12 -1.08 -40.94
C MET A 522 52.05 0.06 -41.33
N SER A 523 51.49 1.23 -41.66
CA SER A 523 52.27 2.38 -42.13
C SER A 523 53.03 3.10 -41.02
#